data_AF-A0A522XBR9-F1
#
_entry.id   AF-A0A522XBR9-F1
#
_cell.length_a   1.000
_cell.length_b   1.000
_cell.length_c   1.000
_cell.angle_alpha   90.00
_cell.angle_beta   90.00
_cell.angle_gamma   90.00
#
_symmetry.space_group_name_H-M   'P 1'
#
loop_
_entity.id
_entity.type
_entity.pdbx_description
1 polymer ?
#
loop_
_entity_poly.entity_id
_entity_poly.type
_entity_poly.pdbx_seq_one_letter_code
_entity_poly.pdbx_strand_id
1 'polypeptide(L)'
;MGLFEDFSQFLETRLEEFLAAHPHLELQALEEQLREQEQDTLRLIASLQTQEERLEADILDTAQDIQRWHIRIQKAQAAGREDLVKPAQEREALLLRRGNQLWGQRLGVQERLEQAKTLKQNIQSRRQEVHAKAAQLRAEQAQFSQERVSSWDNPTSNTRFQKPAADPLEQVFSDWETEDELNQLKRQMGQ
;
A
#
# COMPACT_ATOMS: atom_id res chain seq x y z
N MET A 1 10.34 15.45 -14.51
CA MET A 1 11.03 15.42 -13.21
C MET A 1 10.06 15.79 -12.12
N GLY A 2 9.03 14.97 -11.97
CA GLY A 2 8.05 15.12 -10.89
C GLY A 2 8.51 14.36 -9.67
N LEU A 3 8.01 14.73 -8.49
CA LEU A 3 8.24 14.02 -7.21
C LEU A 3 8.03 12.49 -7.31
N PHE A 4 7.24 12.05 -8.29
CA PHE A 4 6.99 10.64 -8.63
C PHE A 4 8.20 9.93 -9.23
N GLU A 5 8.93 10.58 -10.12
CA GLU A 5 10.15 10.07 -10.77
C GLU A 5 11.26 9.91 -9.72
N ASP A 6 11.40 10.92 -8.85
CA ASP A 6 12.35 10.92 -7.76
C ASP A 6 12.04 9.83 -6.72
N PHE A 7 10.76 9.54 -6.45
CA PHE A 7 10.36 8.47 -5.52
C PHE A 7 10.56 7.07 -6.12
N SER A 8 10.24 6.86 -7.40
CA SER A 8 10.55 5.59 -8.08
C SER A 8 12.05 5.31 -8.10
N GLN A 9 12.85 6.32 -8.40
CA GLN A 9 14.31 6.20 -8.50
C GLN A 9 14.96 6.02 -7.11
N PHE A 10 14.39 6.66 -6.08
CA PHE A 10 14.77 6.41 -4.69
C PHE A 10 14.49 4.95 -4.27
N LEU A 11 13.32 4.40 -4.61
CA LEU A 11 13.00 3.01 -4.30
C LEU A 11 13.91 2.04 -5.07
N GLU A 12 14.19 2.33 -6.34
CA GLU A 12 15.08 1.53 -7.21
C GLU A 12 16.50 1.45 -6.65
N THR A 13 17.11 2.60 -6.37
CA THR A 13 18.45 2.71 -5.78
C THR A 13 18.54 1.99 -4.43
N ARG A 14 17.53 2.17 -3.58
CA ARG A 14 17.50 1.52 -2.26
C ARG A 14 17.48 0.01 -2.37
N LEU A 15 16.75 -0.57 -3.33
CA LEU A 15 16.70 -2.02 -3.45
C LEU A 15 17.98 -2.62 -4.03
N GLU A 16 18.68 -1.90 -4.90
CA GLU A 16 19.99 -2.33 -5.40
C GLU A 16 21.06 -2.32 -4.31
N GLU A 17 21.11 -1.24 -3.51
CA GLU A 17 21.98 -1.20 -2.32
C GLU A 17 21.62 -2.28 -1.30
N PHE A 18 20.33 -2.52 -1.09
CA PHE A 18 19.81 -3.47 -0.09
C PHE A 18 19.99 -4.93 -0.49
N LEU A 19 20.11 -5.25 -1.78
CA LEU A 19 20.46 -6.60 -2.24
C LEU A 19 21.95 -6.94 -2.04
N ALA A 20 22.81 -5.93 -1.91
CA ALA A 20 24.26 -6.11 -1.84
C ALA A 20 24.80 -6.43 -0.42
N ALA A 21 24.05 -6.10 0.63
CA ALA A 21 24.52 -6.18 2.02
C ALA A 21 24.26 -7.56 2.67
N HIS A 22 23.00 -8.03 2.78
CA HIS A 22 22.69 -9.37 3.32
C HIS A 22 21.40 -9.95 2.68
N PRO A 23 21.49 -10.65 1.53
CA PRO A 23 20.38 -10.80 0.58
C PRO A 23 19.14 -11.60 1.01
N HIS A 24 19.11 -12.26 2.17
CA HIS A 24 18.06 -13.24 2.53
C HIS A 24 17.21 -12.79 3.73
N LEU A 25 17.84 -12.36 4.83
CA LEU A 25 17.12 -11.79 5.99
C LEU A 25 16.49 -10.44 5.64
N GLU A 26 17.15 -9.66 4.79
CA GLU A 26 16.69 -8.34 4.39
C GLU A 26 15.48 -8.41 3.43
N LEU A 27 15.43 -9.38 2.51
CA LEU A 27 14.31 -9.53 1.57
C LEU A 27 12.98 -9.90 2.25
N GLN A 28 13.01 -10.72 3.30
CA GLN A 28 11.80 -11.02 4.09
C GLN A 28 11.29 -9.78 4.82
N ALA A 29 12.19 -9.00 5.41
CA ALA A 29 11.82 -7.74 6.07
C ALA A 29 11.23 -6.73 5.06
N LEU A 30 11.80 -6.64 3.86
CA LEU A 30 11.29 -5.78 2.79
C LEU A 30 9.92 -6.23 2.29
N GLU A 31 9.69 -7.55 2.16
CA GLU A 31 8.39 -8.09 1.77
C GLU A 31 7.31 -7.76 2.79
N GLU A 32 7.61 -7.90 4.09
CA GLU A 32 6.68 -7.54 5.16
C GLU A 32 6.40 -6.04 5.19
N GLN A 33 7.44 -5.19 5.02
CA GLN A 33 7.27 -3.74 4.94
C GLN A 33 6.36 -3.36 3.75
N LEU A 34 6.56 -3.95 2.58
CA LEU A 34 5.71 -3.68 1.41
C LEU A 34 4.28 -4.18 1.62
N ARG A 35 4.10 -5.30 2.33
CA ARG A 35 2.78 -5.80 2.70
C ARG A 35 2.05 -4.85 3.65
N GLU A 36 2.74 -4.33 4.67
CA GLU A 36 2.20 -3.34 5.59
C GLU A 36 1.82 -2.05 4.86
N GLN A 37 2.72 -1.53 4.01
CA GLN A 37 2.45 -0.35 3.17
C GLN A 37 1.23 -0.55 2.25
N GLU A 38 1.05 -1.74 1.66
CA GLU A 38 -0.13 -2.05 0.86
C GLU A 38 -1.40 -2.01 1.70
N GLN A 39 -1.39 -2.60 2.90
CA GLN A 39 -2.54 -2.59 3.82
C GLN A 39 -2.91 -1.18 4.26
N ASP A 40 -1.94 -0.35 4.60
CA ASP A 40 -2.19 1.03 4.99
C ASP A 40 -2.68 1.87 3.81
N THR A 41 -2.15 1.63 2.61
CA THR A 41 -2.65 2.27 1.38
C THR A 41 -4.10 1.87 1.09
N LEU A 42 -4.47 0.60 1.31
CA LEU A 42 -5.86 0.15 1.19
C LEU A 42 -6.79 0.83 2.20
N ARG A 43 -6.35 0.97 3.46
CA ARG A 43 -7.11 1.70 4.50
C ARG A 43 -7.28 3.17 4.12
N LEU A 44 -6.23 3.80 3.60
CA LEU A 44 -6.28 5.18 3.11
C LEU A 44 -7.30 5.32 1.98
N ILE A 45 -7.26 4.44 0.98
CA ILE A 45 -8.23 4.45 -0.14
C ILE A 45 -9.66 4.33 0.41
N ALA A 46 -9.93 3.37 1.30
CA ALA A 46 -11.27 3.18 1.87
C ALA A 46 -11.75 4.42 2.66
N SER A 47 -10.85 5.06 3.41
CA SER A 47 -11.16 6.29 4.15
C SER A 47 -11.48 7.47 3.22
N LEU A 48 -10.75 7.61 2.11
CA LEU A 48 -10.96 8.66 1.11
C LEU A 48 -12.28 8.44 0.36
N GLN A 49 -12.61 7.20 0.01
CA GLN A 49 -13.90 6.86 -0.61
C GLN A 49 -15.07 7.21 0.32
N THR A 50 -14.98 6.84 1.60
CA THR A 50 -16.00 7.20 2.59
C THR A 50 -16.13 8.73 2.74
N GLN A 51 -15.01 9.44 2.68
CA GLN A 51 -15.01 10.91 2.74
C GLN A 51 -15.65 11.53 1.49
N GLU A 52 -15.36 10.99 0.30
CA GLU A 52 -15.95 11.41 -0.97
C GLU A 52 -17.48 11.25 -0.93
N GLU A 53 -17.98 10.09 -0.53
CA GLU A 53 -19.43 9.81 -0.42
C GLU A 53 -20.14 10.78 0.55
N ARG A 54 -19.50 11.11 1.67
CA ARG A 54 -20.04 12.10 2.63
C ARG A 54 -20.10 13.49 2.02
N LEU A 55 -19.04 13.92 1.34
CA LEU A 55 -19.02 15.21 0.66
C LEU A 55 -20.06 15.28 -0.46
N GLU A 56 -20.26 14.19 -1.21
CA GLU A 56 -21.34 14.09 -2.20
C GLU A 56 -22.72 14.26 -1.57
N ALA A 57 -23.00 13.58 -0.46
CA ALA A 57 -24.25 13.72 0.26
C ALA A 57 -24.47 15.17 0.76
N ASP A 58 -23.44 15.79 1.33
CA ASP A 58 -23.50 17.18 1.82
C ASP A 58 -23.71 18.19 0.68
N ILE A 59 -23.09 17.95 -0.49
CA ILE A 59 -23.28 18.76 -1.71
C ILE A 59 -24.73 18.64 -2.19
N LEU A 60 -25.28 17.42 -2.24
CA LEU A 60 -26.66 17.18 -2.66
C LEU A 60 -27.66 17.82 -1.71
N ASP A 61 -27.45 17.72 -0.40
CA ASP A 61 -28.30 18.37 0.61
C ASP A 61 -28.25 19.90 0.45
N THR A 62 -27.05 20.47 0.30
CA THR A 62 -26.86 21.90 0.06
C THR A 62 -27.56 22.35 -1.23
N ALA A 63 -27.48 21.56 -2.31
CA ALA A 63 -28.14 21.87 -3.58
C ALA A 63 -29.67 21.85 -3.46
N GLN A 64 -30.25 20.91 -2.71
CA GLN A 64 -31.69 20.88 -2.42
C GLN A 64 -32.12 22.11 -1.64
N ASP A 65 -31.34 22.54 -0.65
CA ASP A 65 -31.63 23.73 0.13
C ASP A 65 -31.54 25.01 -0.72
N ILE A 66 -30.53 25.13 -1.60
CA ILE A 66 -30.45 26.21 -2.59
C ILE A 66 -31.73 26.25 -3.42
N GLN A 67 -32.15 25.10 -3.99
CA GLN A 67 -33.36 25.01 -4.79
C GLN A 67 -34.61 25.47 -4.01
N ARG A 68 -34.75 25.05 -2.76
CA ARG A 68 -35.87 25.45 -1.88
C ARG A 68 -35.89 26.96 -1.64
N TRP A 69 -34.73 27.55 -1.34
CA TRP A 69 -34.62 29.00 -1.11
C TRP A 69 -34.86 29.79 -2.39
N HIS A 70 -34.34 29.31 -3.52
CA HIS A 70 -34.57 29.92 -4.83
C HIS A 70 -36.06 30.02 -5.16
N ILE A 71 -36.82 28.92 -4.99
CA ILE A 71 -38.28 28.91 -5.20
C ILE A 71 -39.00 29.88 -4.25
N ARG A 72 -38.57 29.96 -2.98
CA ARG A 72 -39.14 30.90 -2.00
C ARG A 72 -38.88 32.35 -2.38
N ILE A 73 -37.69 32.67 -2.88
CA ILE A 73 -37.32 34.00 -3.37
C ILE A 73 -38.21 34.39 -4.55
N GLN A 74 -38.36 33.51 -5.55
CA GLN A 74 -39.24 33.74 -6.70
C GLN A 74 -40.68 34.03 -6.25
N LYS A 75 -41.20 33.25 -5.29
CA LYS A 75 -42.55 33.47 -4.74
C LYS A 75 -42.68 34.81 -4.00
N ALA A 76 -41.68 35.20 -3.21
CA ALA A 76 -41.67 36.47 -2.48
C ALA A 76 -41.56 37.68 -3.42
N GLN A 77 -40.75 37.56 -4.48
CA GLN A 77 -40.63 38.55 -5.54
C GLN A 77 -41.97 38.74 -6.28
N ALA A 78 -42.62 37.64 -6.68
CA ALA A 78 -43.93 37.69 -7.34
C ALA A 78 -45.02 38.32 -6.45
N ALA A 79 -44.90 38.20 -5.12
CA ALA A 79 -45.82 38.79 -4.16
C ALA A 79 -45.46 40.23 -3.74
N GLY A 80 -44.38 40.82 -4.27
CA GLY A 80 -43.91 42.16 -3.90
C GLY A 80 -43.42 42.28 -2.45
N ARG A 81 -43.06 41.16 -1.80
CA ARG A 81 -42.62 41.10 -0.41
C ARG A 81 -41.10 41.27 -0.29
N GLU A 82 -40.62 42.48 -0.58
CA GLU A 82 -39.17 42.79 -0.56
C GLU A 82 -38.52 42.56 0.82
N ASP A 83 -39.30 42.67 1.89
CA ASP A 83 -38.90 42.35 3.26
C ASP A 83 -38.40 40.91 3.42
N LEU A 84 -38.94 39.99 2.62
CA LEU A 84 -38.57 38.57 2.62
C LEU A 84 -37.53 38.23 1.55
N VAL A 85 -37.46 39.00 0.46
CA VAL A 85 -36.55 38.73 -0.67
C VAL A 85 -35.09 38.92 -0.26
N LYS A 86 -34.74 40.06 0.33
CA LYS A 86 -33.35 40.38 0.70
C LYS A 86 -32.71 39.34 1.64
N PRO A 87 -33.31 39.01 2.80
CA PRO A 87 -32.71 38.01 3.70
C PRO A 87 -32.69 36.60 3.09
N ALA A 88 -33.64 36.26 2.21
CA ALA A 88 -33.64 34.97 1.52
C ALA A 88 -32.51 34.88 0.48
N GLN A 89 -32.23 35.95 -0.26
CA GLN A 89 -31.10 36.03 -1.21
C GLN A 89 -29.75 35.93 -0.49
N GLU A 90 -29.59 36.59 0.64
CA GLU A 90 -28.38 36.45 1.47
C GLU A 90 -28.16 34.99 1.91
N ARG A 91 -29.24 34.31 2.31
CA ARG A 91 -29.19 32.90 2.70
C ARG A 91 -28.84 31.98 1.53
N GLU A 92 -29.41 32.22 0.35
CA GLU A 92 -29.05 31.50 -0.88
C GLU A 92 -27.58 31.71 -1.24
N ALA A 93 -27.07 32.94 -1.15
CA ALA A 93 -25.66 33.25 -1.41
C ALA A 93 -24.71 32.53 -0.43
N LEU A 94 -25.08 32.43 0.85
CA LEU A 94 -24.32 31.65 1.85
C LEU A 94 -24.30 30.16 1.52
N LEU A 95 -25.45 29.60 1.10
CA LEU A 95 -25.53 28.19 0.68
C LEU A 95 -24.71 27.93 -0.57
N LEU A 96 -24.73 28.82 -1.57
CA LEU A 96 -23.89 28.73 -2.77
C LEU A 96 -22.41 28.75 -2.42
N ARG A 97 -21.98 29.65 -1.52
CA ARG A 97 -20.59 29.69 -1.04
C ARG A 97 -20.20 28.39 -0.34
N ARG A 98 -21.07 27.84 0.51
CA ARG A 98 -20.84 26.56 1.18
C ARG A 98 -20.74 25.42 0.16
N GLY A 99 -21.64 25.37 -0.82
CA GLY A 99 -21.61 24.40 -1.90
C GLY A 99 -20.28 24.43 -2.66
N ASN A 100 -19.79 25.61 -3.01
CA ASN A 100 -18.49 25.77 -3.67
C ASN A 100 -17.32 25.28 -2.81
N GLN A 101 -17.37 25.49 -1.50
CA GLN A 101 -16.35 24.99 -0.57
C GLN A 101 -16.36 23.46 -0.50
N LEU A 102 -17.54 22.85 -0.40
CA LEU A 102 -17.69 21.39 -0.38
C LEU A 102 -17.22 20.77 -1.70
N TRP A 103 -17.54 21.40 -2.84
CA TRP A 103 -17.06 20.98 -4.15
C TRP A 103 -15.53 21.00 -4.25
N GLY A 104 -14.89 22.07 -3.79
CA GLY A 104 -13.44 22.16 -3.74
C GLY A 104 -12.80 21.07 -2.86
N GLN A 105 -13.42 20.77 -1.71
CA GLN A 105 -12.96 19.67 -0.85
C GLN A 105 -13.09 18.32 -1.55
N ARG A 106 -14.22 18.07 -2.22
CA ARG A 106 -14.46 16.84 -2.98
C ARG A 106 -13.39 16.64 -4.06
N LEU A 107 -13.08 17.67 -4.84
CA LEU A 107 -12.02 17.61 -5.86
C LEU A 107 -10.66 17.23 -5.24
N GLY A 108 -10.29 17.86 -4.11
CA GLY A 108 -9.05 17.53 -3.42
C GLY A 108 -9.02 16.09 -2.87
N VAL A 109 -10.14 15.56 -2.40
CA VAL A 109 -10.26 14.15 -1.98
C VAL A 109 -10.13 13.22 -3.18
N GLN A 110 -10.76 13.56 -4.30
CA GLN A 110 -10.70 12.79 -5.54
C GLN A 110 -9.26 12.71 -6.09
N GLU A 111 -8.52 13.82 -6.09
CA GLU A 111 -7.10 13.83 -6.49
C GLU A 111 -6.24 12.93 -5.59
N ARG A 112 -6.43 13.01 -4.27
CA ARG A 112 -5.73 12.13 -3.31
C ARG A 112 -6.09 10.67 -3.49
N LEU A 113 -7.34 10.37 -3.85
CA LEU A 113 -7.80 9.01 -4.11
C LEU A 113 -7.08 8.42 -5.32
N GLU A 114 -6.93 9.17 -6.40
CA GLU A 114 -6.18 8.73 -7.59
C GLU A 114 -4.69 8.53 -7.30
N GLN A 115 -4.09 9.42 -6.51
CA GLN A 115 -2.71 9.25 -6.03
C GLN A 115 -2.55 7.97 -5.18
N ALA A 116 -3.48 7.70 -4.26
CA ALA A 116 -3.44 6.51 -3.42
C ALA A 116 -3.62 5.21 -4.23
N LYS A 117 -4.51 5.21 -5.23
CA LYS A 117 -4.66 4.07 -6.18
C LYS A 117 -3.37 3.82 -6.97
N THR A 118 -2.71 4.88 -7.39
CA THR A 118 -1.42 4.79 -8.12
C THR A 118 -0.33 4.24 -7.21
N LEU A 119 -0.25 4.73 -5.97
CA LEU A 119 0.68 4.22 -4.96
C LEU A 119 0.48 2.72 -4.71
N LYS A 120 -0.77 2.27 -4.58
CA LYS A 120 -1.10 0.85 -4.42
C LYS A 120 -0.55 0.02 -5.59
N GLN A 121 -0.74 0.47 -6.84
CA GLN A 121 -0.23 -0.25 -8.02
C GLN A 121 1.29 -0.37 -7.98
N ASN A 122 2.00 0.71 -7.62
CA ASN A 122 3.45 0.71 -7.51
C ASN A 122 3.95 -0.27 -6.43
N ILE A 123 3.30 -0.28 -5.27
CA ILE A 123 3.61 -1.23 -4.18
C ILE A 123 3.40 -2.67 -4.68
N GLN A 124 2.32 -2.93 -5.41
CA GLN A 124 2.04 -4.26 -5.97
C GLN A 124 3.10 -4.73 -6.96
N SER A 125 3.49 -3.87 -7.91
CA SER A 125 4.60 -4.17 -8.84
C SER A 125 5.88 -4.47 -8.07
N ARG A 126 6.18 -3.67 -7.03
CA ARG A 126 7.39 -3.86 -6.23
C ARG A 126 7.38 -5.16 -5.44
N ARG A 127 6.24 -5.57 -4.89
CA ARG A 127 6.08 -6.87 -4.23
C ARG A 127 6.35 -8.02 -5.19
N GLN A 128 5.89 -7.92 -6.44
CA GLN A 128 6.17 -8.95 -7.46
C GLN A 128 7.66 -9.03 -7.78
N GLU A 129 8.34 -7.89 -7.91
CA GLU A 129 9.78 -7.84 -8.13
C GLU A 129 10.57 -8.44 -6.97
N VAL A 130 10.25 -8.07 -5.73
CA VAL A 130 10.89 -8.60 -4.52
C VAL A 130 10.69 -10.11 -4.43
N HIS A 131 9.46 -10.59 -4.68
CA HIS A 131 9.17 -12.02 -4.69
C HIS A 131 9.94 -12.77 -5.79
N ALA A 132 10.03 -12.21 -7.00
CA ALA A 132 10.79 -12.80 -8.10
C ALA A 132 12.28 -12.90 -7.78
N LYS A 133 12.87 -11.83 -7.22
CA LYS A 133 14.28 -11.82 -6.80
C LYS A 133 14.56 -12.79 -5.65
N ALA A 134 13.66 -12.86 -4.66
CA ALA A 134 13.75 -13.85 -3.57
C ALA A 134 13.71 -15.29 -4.11
N ALA A 135 12.87 -15.57 -5.10
CA ALA A 135 12.80 -16.88 -5.75
C ALA A 135 14.09 -17.21 -6.55
N GLN A 136 14.64 -16.24 -7.27
CA GLN A 136 15.91 -16.40 -8.00
C GLN A 136 17.07 -16.73 -7.05
N LEU A 137 17.22 -15.98 -5.96
CA LEU A 137 18.28 -16.21 -4.99
C LEU A 137 18.16 -17.60 -4.31
N ARG A 138 16.95 -18.05 -4.00
CA ARG A 138 16.72 -19.41 -3.49
C ARG A 138 17.12 -20.48 -4.52
N ALA A 139 16.83 -20.26 -5.80
CA ALA A 139 17.20 -21.19 -6.87
C ALA A 139 18.73 -21.24 -7.08
N GLU A 140 19.41 -20.10 -7.06
CA GLU A 140 20.87 -20.00 -7.15
C GLU A 140 21.56 -20.70 -5.97
N GLN A 141 21.06 -20.51 -4.74
CA GLN A 141 21.57 -21.22 -3.56
C GLN A 141 21.36 -22.74 -3.66
N ALA A 142 20.23 -23.20 -4.17
CA ALA A 142 19.97 -24.63 -4.39
C ALA A 142 20.91 -25.25 -5.43
N GLN A 143 21.22 -24.51 -6.51
CA GLN A 143 22.18 -24.95 -7.53
C GLN A 143 23.63 -25.02 -7.00
N PHE A 144 24.07 -24.00 -6.25
CA PHE A 144 25.39 -23.99 -5.62
C PHE A 144 25.58 -25.13 -4.61
N SER A 145 24.50 -25.50 -3.92
CA SER A 145 24.47 -26.65 -3.00
C SER A 145 24.61 -27.98 -3.75
N GLN A 146 23.97 -28.13 -4.91
CA GLN A 146 24.10 -29.33 -5.76
C GLN A 146 25.48 -29.47 -6.40
N GLU A 147 26.14 -28.38 -6.81
CA GLU A 147 27.50 -28.41 -7.38
C GLU A 147 28.58 -28.75 -6.34
N ARG A 148 28.43 -28.32 -5.08
CA ARG A 148 29.37 -28.75 -4.01
C ARG A 148 29.23 -30.22 -3.65
N VAL A 149 28.01 -30.78 -3.70
CA VAL A 149 27.77 -32.21 -3.47
C VAL A 149 28.30 -33.06 -4.63
N SER A 150 28.30 -32.54 -5.86
CA SER A 150 28.82 -33.26 -7.04
C SER A 150 30.33 -33.10 -7.27
N SER A 151 30.98 -32.05 -6.74
CA SER A 151 32.44 -31.86 -6.79
C SER A 151 33.22 -32.70 -5.76
N TRP A 152 32.56 -33.17 -4.69
CA TRP A 152 33.10 -34.17 -3.76
C TRP A 152 32.93 -35.62 -4.25
N ASP A 153 32.04 -35.84 -5.22
CA ASP A 153 31.72 -37.15 -5.81
C ASP A 153 32.58 -37.36 -7.09
N ASN A 154 33.92 -37.33 -6.98
CA ASN A 154 34.81 -37.77 -8.06
C ASN A 154 35.29 -39.20 -7.77
N PRO A 155 34.82 -40.23 -8.52
CA PRO A 155 35.02 -41.63 -8.17
C PRO A 155 36.30 -42.18 -8.80
N THR A 156 37.41 -42.08 -8.09
CA THR A 156 38.57 -42.97 -8.32
C THR A 156 38.89 -43.80 -7.09
N SER A 157 37.88 -44.39 -6.45
CA SER A 157 38.10 -45.70 -5.84
C SER A 157 36.80 -46.50 -5.75
N ASN A 158 36.93 -47.73 -6.18
CA ASN A 158 35.91 -48.77 -6.24
C ASN A 158 35.48 -49.15 -4.82
N THR A 159 34.35 -48.64 -4.31
CA THR A 159 33.66 -49.28 -3.18
C THR A 159 32.18 -48.91 -3.15
N ARG A 160 31.36 -49.97 -3.18
CA ARG A 160 29.92 -49.99 -3.22
C ARG A 160 29.37 -49.57 -1.84
N PHE A 161 29.02 -48.30 -1.65
CA PHE A 161 28.29 -47.82 -0.47
C PHE A 161 27.04 -47.02 -0.89
N GLN A 162 25.89 -47.46 -0.40
CA GLN A 162 24.60 -46.80 -0.56
C GLN A 162 24.66 -45.38 0.04
N LYS A 163 24.20 -44.38 -0.71
CA LYS A 163 23.98 -43.01 -0.20
C LYS A 163 23.01 -43.07 0.99
N PRO A 164 23.33 -42.48 2.16
CA PRO A 164 22.30 -42.23 3.16
C PRO A 164 21.36 -41.15 2.58
N ALA A 165 20.06 -41.41 2.63
CA ALA A 165 19.07 -40.35 2.46
C ALA A 165 19.39 -39.24 3.47
N ALA A 166 19.23 -37.97 3.08
CA ALA A 166 19.31 -36.84 4.00
C ALA A 166 18.52 -37.18 5.27
N ASP A 167 19.21 -37.22 6.41
CA ASP A 167 18.63 -37.69 7.66
C ASP A 167 17.46 -36.76 8.02
N PRO A 168 16.21 -37.26 8.04
CA PRO A 168 15.04 -36.44 8.38
C PRO A 168 15.19 -35.77 9.75
N LEU A 169 16.03 -36.31 10.63
CA LEU A 169 16.33 -35.74 11.93
C LEU A 169 17.06 -34.39 11.82
N GLU A 170 17.99 -34.26 10.87
CA GLU A 170 18.81 -33.06 10.69
C GLU A 170 17.96 -31.87 10.20
N GLN A 171 16.97 -32.14 9.34
CA GLN A 171 16.01 -31.13 8.90
C GLN A 171 15.15 -30.63 10.07
N VAL A 172 14.68 -31.55 10.92
CA VAL A 172 13.88 -31.19 12.10
C VAL A 172 14.70 -30.37 13.10
N PHE A 173 15.99 -30.70 13.29
CA PHE A 173 16.88 -29.92 14.14
C PHE A 173 17.14 -28.52 13.56
N SER A 174 17.40 -28.41 12.26
CA SER A 174 17.59 -27.12 11.60
C SER A 174 16.34 -26.24 11.70
N ASP A 175 15.14 -26.80 11.51
CA ASP A 175 13.90 -26.05 11.63
C ASP A 175 13.71 -25.56 13.08
N TRP A 176 13.98 -26.42 14.08
CA TRP A 176 13.87 -26.06 15.49
C TRP A 176 14.88 -24.98 15.92
N GLU A 177 16.13 -25.07 15.47
CA GLU A 177 17.17 -24.07 15.79
C GLU A 177 16.82 -22.69 15.21
N THR A 178 16.33 -22.65 13.96
CA THR A 178 15.88 -21.38 13.36
C THR A 178 14.69 -20.77 14.11
N GLU A 179 13.80 -21.61 14.64
CA GLU A 179 12.63 -21.16 15.38
C GLU A 179 12.98 -20.70 16.80
N ASP A 180 13.99 -21.30 17.44
CA ASP A 180 14.52 -20.85 18.74
C ASP A 180 15.25 -19.51 18.62
N GLU A 181 16.09 -19.34 17.59
CA GLU A 181 16.78 -18.06 17.32
C GLU A 181 15.79 -16.92 17.06
N LEU A 182 14.71 -17.19 16.33
CA LEU A 182 13.64 -16.22 16.06
C LEU A 182 12.88 -15.83 17.34
N ASN A 183 12.66 -16.79 18.25
CA ASN A 183 12.06 -16.54 19.55
C ASN A 183 13.00 -15.76 20.50
N GLN A 184 14.31 -16.01 20.45
CA GLN A 184 15.29 -15.24 21.21
C GLN A 184 15.35 -13.78 20.73
N LEU A 185 15.34 -13.54 19.41
CA LEU A 185 15.28 -12.18 18.85
C LEU A 185 13.98 -11.46 19.21
N LYS A 186 12.83 -12.14 19.14
CA LYS A 186 11.53 -11.58 19.58
C LYS A 186 11.52 -11.21 21.07
N ARG A 187 12.20 -11.98 21.93
CA ARG A 187 12.34 -11.66 23.36
C ARG A 187 13.28 -10.48 23.59
N GLN A 188 14.32 -10.33 22.78
CA GLN A 188 15.26 -9.20 22.86
C GLN A 188 14.64 -7.88 22.34
N MET A 189 13.72 -7.94 21.37
CA MET A 189 13.01 -6.76 20.86
C MET A 189 11.73 -6.40 21.64
N GLY A 190 11.39 -7.20 22.66
CA GLY A 190 10.24 -6.99 23.54
C GLY A 190 10.57 -6.37 24.90
N GLN A 191 11.79 -5.83 25.09
CA GLN A 191 12.15 -4.94 26.20
C GLN A 191 12.37 -3.52 25.70
#